data_AF-A0A941RKE4-F1
#
_entry.id   AF-A0A941RKE4-F1
#
_cell.length_a   1.000
_cell.length_b   1.000
_cell.length_c   1.000
_cell.angle_alpha   90.00
_cell.angle_beta   90.00
_cell.angle_gamma   90.00
#
_symmetry.space_group_name_H-M   'P 1'
#
loop_
_entity.id
_entity.type
_entity.pdbx_description
1 polymer ?
#
loop_
_entity_poly.entity_id
_entity_poly.type
_entity_poly.pdbx_seq_one_letter_code
_entity_poly.pdbx_strand_id
1 'polypeptide(L)'
;MIVRTFRRILYTSCVYVIAMTGCASNPPVPPKIVNVPLNVYVPIPAELTAPCVAPALTDRTWGGLADYAVVLRGALQQCSDRMAAIRGIQGTPAQPEKP
;
A
#
# COMPACT_ATOMS: atom_id res chain seq x y z
N MET A 1 -54.39 48.11 0.97
CA MET A 1 -54.25 46.67 1.33
C MET A 1 -53.55 45.83 0.25
N ILE A 2 -53.68 46.18 -1.03
CA ILE A 2 -53.22 45.40 -2.20
C ILE A 2 -51.67 45.25 -2.31
N VAL A 3 -50.90 46.27 -1.91
CA VAL A 3 -49.42 46.28 -2.05
C VAL A 3 -48.72 45.24 -1.16
N ARG A 4 -49.31 44.89 -0.01
CA ARG A 4 -48.75 43.88 0.92
C ARG A 4 -48.91 42.46 0.40
N THR A 5 -49.94 42.21 -0.40
CA THR A 5 -50.25 40.91 -1.00
C THR A 5 -49.32 40.61 -2.17
N PHE A 6 -49.06 41.60 -3.04
CA PHE A 6 -48.09 41.46 -4.14
C PHE A 6 -46.67 41.18 -3.67
N ARG A 7 -46.23 41.84 -2.59
CA ARG A 7 -44.91 41.59 -2.01
C ARG A 7 -44.76 40.17 -1.48
N ARG A 8 -45.80 39.60 -0.87
CA ARG A 8 -45.78 38.21 -0.38
C ARG A 8 -45.70 37.19 -1.53
N ILE A 9 -46.44 37.43 -2.62
CA ILE A 9 -46.46 36.55 -3.81
C ILE A 9 -45.10 36.56 -4.53
N LEU A 10 -44.46 37.73 -4.63
CA LEU A 10 -43.12 37.84 -5.21
C LEU A 10 -42.06 37.09 -4.40
N TYR A 11 -42.11 37.16 -3.07
CA TYR A 11 -41.18 36.43 -2.21
C TYR A 11 -41.37 34.91 -2.30
N THR A 12 -42.61 34.41 -2.32
CA THR A 12 -42.86 32.96 -2.43
C THR A 12 -42.47 32.41 -3.81
N SER A 13 -42.67 33.19 -4.87
CA SER A 13 -42.21 32.81 -6.23
C SER A 13 -40.68 32.75 -6.31
N CYS A 14 -39.97 33.71 -5.70
CA CYS A 14 -38.50 33.75 -5.73
C CYS A 14 -37.88 32.54 -5.00
N VAL A 15 -38.43 32.16 -3.84
CA VAL A 15 -37.98 30.97 -3.09
C VAL A 15 -38.19 29.68 -3.89
N TYR A 16 -39.28 29.58 -4.65
CA TYR A 16 -39.57 28.39 -5.47
C TYR A 16 -38.57 28.22 -6.63
N VAL A 17 -38.15 29.31 -7.26
CA VAL A 17 -37.16 29.28 -8.36
C VAL A 17 -35.77 28.86 -7.82
N ILE A 18 -35.36 29.38 -6.65
CA ILE A 18 -34.07 29.03 -6.03
C ILE A 18 -34.05 27.56 -5.59
N ALA A 19 -35.17 27.03 -5.11
CA ALA A 19 -35.29 25.63 -4.72
C ALA A 19 -35.13 24.66 -5.91
N MET A 20 -35.56 25.07 -7.11
CA MET A 20 -35.51 24.21 -8.31
C MET A 20 -34.14 24.19 -9.00
N THR A 21 -33.25 25.15 -8.75
CA THR A 21 -31.90 25.16 -9.33
C THR A 21 -30.90 24.25 -8.62
N GLY A 22 -31.27 23.64 -7.48
CA GLY A 22 -30.38 22.79 -6.68
C GLY A 22 -30.28 21.32 -7.12
N CYS A 23 -31.06 20.87 -8.10
CA CYS A 23 -31.12 19.46 -8.53
C CYS A 23 -30.36 19.16 -9.84
N ALA A 24 -29.45 20.03 -10.28
CA ALA A 24 -28.49 19.64 -11.31
C ALA A 24 -27.36 18.82 -10.67
N SER A 25 -27.65 17.56 -10.33
CA SER A 25 -26.65 16.62 -9.86
C SER A 25 -25.64 16.38 -11.00
N ASN A 26 -24.37 16.77 -10.78
CA ASN A 26 -23.30 16.39 -11.69
C ASN A 26 -23.20 14.85 -11.69
N PRO A 27 -23.32 14.19 -12.86
CA PRO A 27 -23.12 12.76 -12.92
C PRO A 27 -21.69 12.42 -12.49
N PRO A 28 -21.48 11.37 -11.67
CA PRO A 28 -20.15 10.91 -11.31
C PRO A 28 -19.34 10.59 -12.57
N VAL A 29 -18.17 11.22 -12.74
CA VAL A 29 -17.27 10.89 -13.85
C VAL A 29 -16.70 9.49 -13.58
N PRO A 30 -16.80 8.54 -14.53
CA PRO A 30 -16.24 7.21 -14.33
C PRO A 30 -14.71 7.30 -14.23
N PRO A 31 -14.08 6.57 -13.29
CA PRO A 31 -12.63 6.55 -13.17
C PRO A 31 -12.00 5.97 -14.43
N LYS A 32 -10.88 6.57 -14.86
CA LYS A 32 -10.10 6.09 -16.00
C LYS A 32 -9.29 4.87 -15.57
N ILE A 33 -9.50 3.73 -16.23
CA ILE A 33 -8.68 2.54 -16.03
C ILE A 33 -7.29 2.81 -16.60
N VAL A 34 -6.26 2.77 -15.75
CA VAL A 34 -4.85 2.85 -16.12
C VAL A 34 -4.26 1.46 -16.03
N ASN A 35 -3.97 0.83 -17.17
CA ASN A 35 -3.29 -0.45 -17.21
C ASN A 35 -1.81 -0.22 -16.92
N VAL A 36 -1.37 -0.55 -15.70
CA VAL A 36 0.05 -0.55 -15.34
C VAL A 36 0.64 -1.90 -15.73
N PRO A 37 1.68 -1.95 -16.58
CA PRO A 37 2.38 -3.20 -16.85
C PRO A 37 3.02 -3.70 -15.55
N LEU A 38 2.47 -4.79 -15.01
CA LEU A 38 3.10 -5.50 -13.90
C LEU A 38 4.35 -6.17 -14.47
N ASN A 39 5.55 -5.79 -14.02
CA ASN A 39 6.74 -6.56 -14.34
C ASN A 39 6.64 -7.88 -13.58
N VAL A 40 6.06 -8.86 -14.26
CA VAL A 40 5.86 -10.23 -13.79
C VAL A 40 7.22 -10.89 -13.63
N TYR A 41 7.59 -11.10 -12.36
CA TYR A 41 8.64 -12.01 -11.90
C TYR A 41 10.05 -11.79 -12.49
N VAL A 42 10.87 -11.01 -11.77
CA VAL A 42 12.32 -10.98 -12.03
C VAL A 42 12.93 -12.29 -11.52
N PRO A 43 13.56 -13.11 -12.39
CA PRO A 43 14.18 -14.36 -11.97
C PRO A 43 15.30 -14.08 -10.96
N ILE A 44 15.19 -14.68 -9.78
CA ILE A 44 16.21 -14.59 -8.74
C ILE A 44 17.36 -15.55 -9.12
N PRO A 45 18.62 -15.10 -9.08
CA PRO A 45 19.76 -15.98 -9.30
C PRO A 45 19.76 -17.14 -8.28
N ALA A 46 20.07 -18.36 -8.73
CA ALA A 46 19.97 -19.59 -7.93
C ALA A 46 20.79 -19.54 -6.62
N GLU A 47 21.88 -18.79 -6.62
CA GLU A 47 22.76 -18.58 -5.45
C GLU A 47 22.04 -17.88 -4.29
N LEU A 48 21.10 -16.98 -4.59
CA LEU A 48 20.33 -16.26 -3.59
C LEU A 48 19.19 -17.10 -3.01
N THR A 49 18.70 -18.08 -3.76
CA THR A 49 17.65 -19.01 -3.31
C THR A 49 18.16 -20.19 -2.49
N ALA A 50 19.49 -20.33 -2.32
CA ALA A 50 20.05 -21.37 -1.48
C ALA A 50 19.53 -21.26 -0.04
N PRO A 51 19.20 -22.39 0.63
CA PRO A 51 18.69 -22.38 1.98
C PRO A 51 19.68 -21.73 2.95
N CYS A 52 19.15 -21.11 4.01
CA CYS A 52 19.99 -20.60 5.08
C CYS A 52 20.48 -21.77 5.95
N VAL A 53 21.80 -21.91 6.09
CA VAL A 53 22.41 -23.00 6.84
C VAL A 53 22.35 -22.65 8.33
N ALA A 54 21.71 -23.50 9.13
CA ALA A 54 21.79 -23.44 10.57
C ALA A 54 22.98 -24.29 11.03
N PRO A 55 23.98 -23.73 11.73
CA PRO A 55 25.07 -24.53 12.30
C PRO A 55 24.52 -25.51 13.34
N ALA A 56 25.17 -26.67 13.46
CA ALA A 56 24.85 -27.63 14.51
C ALA A 56 25.51 -27.20 15.83
N LEU A 57 24.79 -27.40 16.94
CA LEU A 57 25.38 -27.25 18.27
C LEU A 57 26.18 -28.52 18.59
N THR A 58 27.50 -28.40 18.65
CA THR A 58 28.41 -29.54 18.88
C THR A 58 28.73 -29.77 20.35
N ASP A 59 28.67 -28.71 21.18
CA ASP A 59 28.99 -28.77 22.60
C ASP A 59 28.03 -27.89 23.42
N ARG A 60 27.64 -28.36 24.60
CA ARG A 60 26.71 -27.67 25.53
C ARG A 60 27.41 -27.01 26.71
N THR A 61 28.74 -26.96 26.71
CA THR A 61 29.49 -26.13 27.65
C THR A 61 29.27 -24.64 27.36
N TRP A 62 29.54 -23.78 28.35
CA TRP A 62 29.48 -22.33 28.16
C TRP A 62 30.41 -21.83 27.05
N GLY A 63 31.61 -22.42 26.93
CA GLY A 63 32.54 -22.11 25.85
C GLY A 63 32.00 -22.53 24.48
N GLY A 64 31.50 -23.76 24.36
CA GLY A 64 30.88 -24.26 23.14
C GLY A 64 29.66 -23.46 22.70
N LEU A 65 28.85 -22.96 23.65
CA LEU A 65 27.73 -22.07 23.36
C LEU A 65 28.18 -20.70 22.86
N ALA A 66 29.27 -20.15 23.39
CA ALA A 66 29.83 -18.88 22.92
C ALA A 66 30.35 -19.01 21.48
N ASP A 67 31.10 -20.07 21.18
CA ASP A 67 31.60 -20.35 19.83
C ASP A 67 30.43 -20.59 18.86
N TYR A 68 29.44 -21.38 19.26
CA TYR A 68 28.21 -21.59 18.49
C TYR A 68 27.49 -20.27 18.19
N ALA A 69 27.38 -19.36 19.16
CA ALA A 69 26.72 -18.07 18.97
C ALA A 69 27.44 -17.21 17.92
N VAL A 70 28.78 -17.23 17.89
CA VAL A 70 29.58 -16.53 16.87
C VAL A 70 29.30 -17.09 15.47
N VAL A 71 29.33 -18.42 15.33
CA VAL A 71 29.06 -19.09 14.05
C VAL A 71 27.62 -18.84 13.59
N LEU A 72 26.65 -18.97 14.49
CA LEU A 72 25.25 -18.72 14.20
C LEU A 72 25.01 -17.28 13.74
N ARG A 73 25.64 -16.31 14.41
CA ARG A 73 25.56 -14.90 14.01
C ARG A 73 26.06 -14.68 12.59
N GLY A 74 27.20 -15.27 12.23
CA GLY A 74 27.74 -15.19 10.87
C GLY A 74 26.80 -15.78 9.83
N ALA A 75 26.23 -16.96 10.10
CA ALA A 75 25.27 -17.62 9.21
C ALA A 75 23.98 -16.80 9.03
N LEU A 76 23.46 -16.22 10.12
CA LEU A 76 22.28 -15.34 10.08
C LEU A 76 22.55 -14.07 9.28
N GLN A 77 23.73 -13.46 9.44
CA GLN A 77 24.10 -12.27 8.69
C GLN A 77 24.13 -12.56 7.19
N GLN A 78 24.80 -13.63 6.76
CA GLN A 78 24.84 -14.04 5.35
C GLN A 78 23.46 -14.36 4.78
N CYS A 79 22.55 -14.91 5.59
CA CYS A 79 21.16 -15.14 5.20
C CYS A 79 20.40 -13.80 5.01
N SER A 80 20.58 -12.87 5.96
CA SER A 80 19.99 -11.54 5.91
C SER A 80 20.44 -10.75 4.68
N ASP A 81 21.74 -10.79 4.38
CA ASP A 81 22.32 -10.09 3.21
C ASP A 81 21.75 -10.63 1.90
N ARG A 82 21.60 -11.95 1.78
CA ARG A 82 20.94 -12.59 0.62
C ARG A 82 19.48 -12.16 0.49
N MET A 83 18.73 -12.14 1.59
CA MET A 83 17.33 -11.67 1.57
C MET A 83 17.22 -10.20 1.17
N ALA A 84 18.14 -9.34 1.62
CA ALA A 84 18.18 -7.95 1.21
C ALA A 84 18.42 -7.80 -0.29
N ALA A 85 19.35 -8.60 -0.85
CA ALA A 85 19.62 -8.62 -2.29
C ALA A 85 18.40 -9.12 -3.09
N ILE A 86 17.68 -10.16 -2.65
CA ILE A 86 16.43 -10.60 -3.29
C ILE A 86 15.40 -9.47 -3.32
N ARG A 87 15.21 -8.76 -2.20
CA ARG A 87 14.27 -7.62 -2.13
C ARG A 87 14.67 -6.48 -3.07
N GLY A 88 15.98 -6.22 -3.21
CA GLY A 88 16.50 -5.26 -4.18
C GLY A 88 16.20 -5.63 -5.64
N ILE A 89 16.17 -6.93 -5.95
CA ILE A 89 15.86 -7.45 -7.30
C ILE A 89 14.35 -7.41 -7.58
N GLN A 90 13.52 -7.75 -6.58
CA GLN A 90 12.07 -7.87 -6.77
C GLN A 90 11.32 -6.54 -6.77
N GLY A 91 11.97 -5.45 -6.33
CA GLY A 91 11.32 -4.15 -6.14
C GLY A 91 10.30 -4.19 -5.00
N THR A 92 10.07 -3.06 -4.34
CA THR A 92 8.99 -2.96 -3.36
C THR A 92 7.66 -3.17 -4.10
N PRO A 93 6.81 -4.14 -3.73
CA PRO A 93 5.50 -4.27 -4.34
C PRO A 93 4.76 -2.94 -4.13
N ALA A 94 4.29 -2.34 -5.23
CA ALA A 94 3.46 -1.15 -5.19
C ALA A 94 2.29 -1.43 -4.22
N GLN A 95 2.28 -0.72 -3.09
CA GLN A 95 1.15 -0.78 -2.16
C GLN A 95 -0.08 -0.32 -2.94
N PRO A 96 -1.22 -1.03 -2.86
CA PRO A 96 -2.45 -0.52 -3.43
C PRO A 96 -2.76 0.81 -2.74
N GLU A 97 -2.68 1.90 -3.50
CA GLU A 97 -3.11 3.23 -3.06
C GLU A 97 -4.57 3.11 -2.64
N LYS A 98 -4.82 3.27 -1.34
CA LYS A 98 -6.15 3.16 -0.75
C LYS A 98 -6.98 4.36 -1.25
N PRO A 99 -8.17 4.14 -1.81
CA PRO A 99 -9.05 5.22 -2.26
C PRO A 99 -9.61 6.06 -1.09
#